data_AF-A0AA41NFJ7-F1
#
_entry.id   AF-A0AA41NFJ7-F1
#
_cell.length_a   1.000
_cell.length_b   1.000
_cell.length_c   1.000
_cell.angle_alpha   90.00
_cell.angle_beta   90.00
_cell.angle_gamma   90.00
#
_symmetry.space_group_name_H-M   'P 1'
#
loop_
_entity.id
_entity.type
_entity.pdbx_description
1 polymer ?
#
loop_
_entity_poly.entity_id
_entity_poly.type
_entity_poly.pdbx_seq_one_letter_code
_entity_poly.pdbx_strand_id
1 'polypeptide(L)'
;MLGNFLTVLTVMTSRSLGSPMYFFLSYLSFVEICYSSTMTSKIYSDLLVERKTISWWDCMTQLFFMHFFGCTEKSQLTVMAYDHYVAICKPLNYTTIMSQQVCMVLVGMAWVGGFMHSFAQILLIFQLPFCGPNVIDHYFCDVLPLLELSCSLNFFIGLLIVANGGTLN
;
A
#
# COMPACT_ATOMS: atom_id res chain seq x y z
N MET A 1 -11.09 6.49 -9.86
CA MET A 1 -12.01 6.47 -8.69
C MET A 1 -13.42 6.01 -9.02
N LEU A 2 -14.15 6.66 -9.93
CA LEU A 2 -15.55 6.30 -10.23
C LEU A 2 -15.71 4.83 -10.63
N GLY A 3 -14.80 4.30 -11.46
CA GLY A 3 -14.78 2.87 -11.84
C GLY A 3 -14.64 1.93 -10.64
N ASN A 4 -13.65 2.15 -9.78
CA ASN A 4 -13.42 1.32 -8.58
C ASN A 4 -14.58 1.39 -7.59
N PHE A 5 -15.17 2.56 -7.43
CA PHE A 5 -16.36 2.73 -6.59
C PHE A 5 -17.55 1.95 -7.15
N LEU A 6 -17.77 2.02 -8.46
CA LEU A 6 -18.79 1.23 -9.15
C LEU A 6 -18.52 -0.27 -9.04
N THR A 7 -17.26 -0.70 -9.08
CA THR A 7 -16.86 -2.11 -8.88
C THR A 7 -17.24 -2.60 -7.48
N VAL A 8 -16.87 -1.84 -6.43
CA VAL A 8 -17.25 -2.16 -5.04
C VAL A 8 -18.77 -2.24 -4.90
N LEU A 9 -19.48 -1.22 -5.39
CA LEU A 9 -20.94 -1.17 -5.31
C LEU A 9 -21.60 -2.34 -6.05
N THR A 10 -21.09 -2.69 -7.23
CA THR A 10 -21.64 -3.79 -8.05
C THR A 10 -21.43 -5.13 -7.37
N VAL A 11 -20.24 -5.38 -6.80
CA VAL A 11 -19.94 -6.63 -6.09
C VAL A 11 -20.78 -6.74 -4.81
N MET A 12 -20.97 -5.65 -4.06
CA MET A 12 -21.79 -5.65 -2.84
C MET A 12 -23.29 -5.87 -3.13
N THR A 13 -23.78 -5.36 -4.26
CA THR A 13 -25.22 -5.39 -4.58
C THR A 13 -25.63 -6.67 -5.29
N SER A 14 -24.72 -7.31 -6.03
CA SER A 14 -25.05 -8.48 -6.85
C SER A 14 -24.63 -9.79 -6.18
N ARG A 15 -25.62 -10.55 -5.67
CA ARG A 15 -25.40 -11.92 -5.14
C ARG A 15 -24.87 -12.92 -6.17
N SER A 16 -25.02 -12.64 -7.48
CA SER A 16 -24.53 -13.53 -8.55
C SER A 16 -23.01 -13.48 -8.77
N LEU A 17 -22.32 -12.48 -8.21
CA LEU A 17 -20.86 -12.34 -8.30
C LEU A 17 -20.13 -13.00 -7.11
N GLY A 18 -20.73 -14.00 -6.46
CA GLY A 18 -20.19 -14.68 -5.28
C GLY A 18 -18.91 -15.52 -5.49
N SER A 19 -18.12 -15.25 -6.53
CA SER A 19 -16.84 -15.93 -6.75
C SER A 19 -15.70 -15.29 -5.92
N PRO A 20 -14.68 -16.09 -5.53
CA PRO A 20 -13.46 -15.59 -4.88
C PRO A 20 -12.80 -14.43 -5.64
N MET A 21 -12.76 -14.48 -6.96
CA MET A 21 -12.20 -13.44 -7.82
C MET A 21 -12.88 -12.07 -7.60
N TYR A 22 -14.22 -12.00 -7.63
CA TYR A 22 -14.93 -10.73 -7.44
C TYR A 22 -14.84 -10.23 -6.00
N PHE A 23 -14.77 -11.15 -5.03
CA PHE A 23 -14.47 -10.80 -3.64
C PHE A 23 -13.10 -10.08 -3.55
N PHE A 24 -12.04 -10.67 -4.10
CA PHE A 24 -10.72 -10.05 -4.08
C PHE A 24 -10.68 -8.71 -4.84
N LEU A 25 -11.36 -8.62 -5.98
CA LEU A 25 -11.46 -7.39 -6.79
C LEU A 25 -12.14 -6.24 -6.03
N SER A 26 -13.18 -6.53 -5.24
CA SER A 26 -13.84 -5.52 -4.41
C SER A 26 -12.89 -4.92 -3.37
N TYR A 27 -12.12 -5.77 -2.67
CA TYR A 27 -11.10 -5.29 -1.72
C TYR A 27 -9.96 -4.55 -2.42
N LEU A 28 -9.53 -5.01 -3.60
CA LEU A 28 -8.53 -4.29 -4.40
C LEU A 28 -9.03 -2.90 -4.78
N SER A 29 -10.25 -2.80 -5.30
CA SER A 29 -10.89 -1.52 -5.65
C SER A 29 -11.03 -0.59 -4.44
N PHE A 30 -11.35 -1.13 -3.26
CA PHE A 30 -11.36 -0.36 -2.02
C PHE A 30 -9.97 0.21 -1.68
N VAL A 31 -8.93 -0.62 -1.74
CA VAL A 31 -7.54 -0.21 -1.50
C VAL A 31 -7.09 0.86 -2.49
N GLU A 32 -7.42 0.71 -3.77
CA GLU A 32 -7.10 1.71 -4.81
C GLU A 32 -7.78 3.07 -4.56
N ILE A 33 -9.02 3.06 -4.06
CA ILE A 33 -9.73 4.29 -3.66
C ILE A 33 -9.00 4.96 -2.49
N CYS A 34 -8.66 4.20 -1.44
CA CYS A 34 -7.95 4.73 -0.28
C CYS A 34 -6.55 5.26 -0.65
N TYR A 35 -5.82 4.52 -1.47
CA TYR A 35 -4.50 4.91 -1.97
C TYR A 35 -4.58 6.21 -2.79
N SER A 36 -5.49 6.23 -3.78
CA SER A 36 -5.69 7.40 -4.63
C SER A 36 -6.19 8.60 -3.82
N SER A 37 -7.01 8.41 -2.78
CA SER A 37 -7.47 9.51 -1.91
C SER A 37 -6.30 10.09 -1.13
N THR A 38 -5.43 9.24 -0.58
CA THR A 38 -4.23 9.65 0.14
C THR A 38 -3.30 10.49 -0.75
N MET A 39 -3.15 10.10 -2.03
CA MET A 39 -2.38 10.84 -3.02
C MET A 39 -3.05 12.15 -3.44
N THR A 40 -4.35 12.10 -3.70
CA THR A 40 -5.13 13.23 -4.21
C THR A 40 -5.26 14.34 -3.18
N SER A 41 -5.48 14.00 -1.90
CA SER A 41 -5.55 14.97 -0.80
C SER A 41 -4.28 15.83 -0.74
N LYS A 42 -3.12 15.24 -1.04
CA LYS A 42 -1.86 15.96 -1.03
C LYS A 42 -1.60 16.74 -2.31
N ILE A 43 -1.84 16.15 -3.48
CA ILE A 43 -1.71 16.87 -4.76
C ILE A 43 -2.62 18.11 -4.78
N TYR A 44 -3.83 18.01 -4.22
CA TYR A 44 -4.78 19.12 -4.11
C TYR A 44 -4.33 20.19 -3.10
N SER A 45 -3.81 19.81 -1.93
CA SER A 45 -3.26 20.77 -0.97
C SER A 45 -2.02 21.48 -1.53
N ASP A 46 -1.18 20.77 -2.27
CA ASP A 46 0.07 21.29 -2.84
C ASP A 46 -0.16 22.21 -4.05
N LEU A 47 -1.28 22.06 -4.76
CA LEU A 47 -1.70 22.92 -5.87
C LEU A 47 -2.30 24.26 -5.41
N LEU A 48 -2.82 24.33 -4.18
CA LEU A 48 -3.56 25.49 -3.66
C LEU A 48 -2.71 26.45 -2.81
N VAL A 49 -1.48 26.07 -2.43
CA VAL A 49 -0.66 26.84 -1.48
C VAL A 49 0.67 27.26 -2.12
N GLU A 50 0.92 28.58 -2.14
CA GLU A 50 2.13 29.21 -2.68
C GLU A 50 3.40 28.91 -1.84
N ARG A 51 3.23 28.38 -0.62
CA ARG A 51 4.27 27.99 0.34
C ARG A 51 4.21 26.49 0.69
N LYS A 52 5.16 25.72 0.14
CA LYS A 52 5.18 24.24 0.10
C LYS A 52 5.84 23.60 1.32
N THR A 53 5.30 23.79 2.52
CA THR A 53 5.86 23.18 3.74
C THR A 53 4.94 22.10 4.29
N ILE A 54 5.35 20.83 4.18
CA ILE A 54 4.67 19.70 4.85
C ILE A 54 5.22 19.54 6.27
N SER A 55 4.36 19.28 7.25
CA SER A 55 4.83 18.99 8.61
C SER A 55 5.46 17.61 8.68
N TRP A 56 6.37 17.40 9.65
CA TRP A 56 6.98 16.09 9.89
C TRP A 56 5.93 14.99 10.10
N TRP A 57 4.88 15.27 10.86
CA TRP A 57 3.81 14.32 11.15
C TRP A 57 2.94 14.01 9.93
N ASP A 58 2.66 15.01 9.09
CA ASP A 58 1.92 14.81 7.84
C ASP A 58 2.74 13.97 6.84
N CYS A 59 4.05 14.21 6.77
CA CYS A 59 5.00 13.43 5.98
C CYS A 59 4.99 11.95 6.42
N MET A 60 5.18 11.67 7.71
CA MET A 60 5.16 10.30 8.24
C MET A 60 3.81 9.62 8.02
N THR A 61 2.71 10.33 8.23
CA THR A 61 1.36 9.80 8.01
C THR A 61 1.12 9.45 6.55
N GLN A 62 1.53 10.32 5.62
CA GLN A 62 1.42 10.03 4.19
C GLN A 62 2.27 8.82 3.79
N LEU A 63 3.50 8.75 4.27
CA LEU A 63 4.41 7.65 3.98
C LEU A 63 3.87 6.30 4.49
N PHE A 64 3.26 6.30 5.68
CA PHE A 64 2.56 5.15 6.25
C PHE A 64 1.49 4.63 5.29
N PHE A 65 0.55 5.49 4.90
CA PHE A 65 -0.59 5.09 4.08
C PHE A 65 -0.19 4.71 2.66
N MET A 66 0.82 5.38 2.09
CA MET A 66 1.44 5.02 0.82
C MET A 66 1.93 3.56 0.82
N HIS A 67 2.78 3.21 1.79
CA HIS A 67 3.36 1.87 1.89
C HIS A 67 2.27 0.85 2.25
N PHE A 68 1.35 1.22 3.13
CA PHE A 68 0.30 0.32 3.62
C PHE A 68 -0.60 -0.12 2.49
N PHE A 69 -1.19 0.84 1.77
CA PHE A 69 -2.08 0.53 0.66
C PHE A 69 -1.31 -0.05 -0.53
N GLY A 70 -0.11 0.45 -0.83
CA GLY A 70 0.71 -0.07 -1.93
C GLY A 70 1.20 -1.51 -1.74
N CYS A 71 1.51 -1.93 -0.51
CA CYS A 71 1.83 -3.33 -0.19
C CYS A 71 0.57 -4.19 -0.21
N THR A 72 -0.53 -3.69 0.34
CA THR A 72 -1.82 -4.40 0.35
C THR A 72 -2.31 -4.65 -1.08
N GLU A 73 -2.24 -3.66 -1.96
CA GLU A 73 -2.58 -3.77 -3.39
C GLU A 73 -1.78 -4.87 -4.09
N LYS A 74 -0.44 -4.85 -3.97
CA LYS A 74 0.43 -5.87 -4.58
C LYS A 74 0.15 -7.27 -4.06
N SER A 75 -0.08 -7.41 -2.76
CA SER A 75 -0.41 -8.70 -2.15
C SER A 75 -1.78 -9.22 -2.62
N GLN A 76 -2.76 -8.34 -2.77
CA GLN A 76 -4.09 -8.69 -3.27
C GLN A 76 -4.05 -9.14 -4.74
N LEU A 77 -3.28 -8.44 -5.59
CA LEU A 77 -3.02 -8.85 -6.97
C LEU A 77 -2.36 -10.23 -7.03
N THR A 78 -1.42 -10.51 -6.13
CA THR A 78 -0.77 -11.83 -6.01
C THR A 78 -1.77 -12.90 -5.62
N VAL A 79 -2.67 -12.63 -4.67
CA VAL A 79 -3.74 -13.54 -4.27
C VAL A 79 -4.71 -13.82 -5.43
N MET A 80 -5.06 -12.81 -6.22
CA MET A 80 -5.88 -12.98 -7.43
C MET A 80 -5.18 -13.84 -8.49
N ALA A 81 -3.87 -13.64 -8.70
CA ALA A 81 -3.09 -14.50 -9.59
C ALA A 81 -3.06 -15.96 -9.08
N TYR A 82 -2.95 -16.15 -7.77
CA TYR A 82 -3.02 -17.46 -7.14
C TYR A 82 -4.40 -18.11 -7.28
N ASP A 83 -5.49 -17.34 -7.15
CA ASP A 83 -6.86 -17.81 -7.41
C ASP A 83 -7.02 -18.36 -8.83
N HIS A 84 -6.59 -17.60 -9.84
CA HIS A 84 -6.59 -18.05 -11.23
C HIS A 84 -5.74 -19.31 -11.43
N TYR A 85 -4.56 -19.39 -10.79
CA TYR A 85 -3.71 -20.58 -10.85
C TYR A 85 -4.42 -21.82 -10.29
N VAL A 86 -5.04 -21.72 -9.10
CA VAL A 86 -5.74 -22.86 -8.48
C VAL A 86 -6.96 -23.27 -9.31
N ALA A 87 -7.70 -22.31 -9.87
CA ALA A 87 -8.84 -22.57 -10.73
C ALA A 87 -8.45 -23.38 -11.98
N ILE A 88 -7.30 -23.07 -12.59
CA ILE A 88 -6.80 -23.76 -13.80
C ILE A 88 -6.14 -25.11 -13.45
N CYS A 89 -5.25 -25.14 -12.47
CA CYS A 89 -4.43 -26.31 -12.19
C CYS A 89 -5.09 -27.34 -11.27
N LYS A 90 -6.12 -26.94 -10.50
CA LYS A 90 -6.79 -27.78 -9.50
C LYS A 90 -8.33 -27.60 -9.49
N PRO A 91 -9.03 -27.75 -10.64
CA PRO A 91 -10.45 -27.46 -10.75
C PRO A 91 -11.34 -28.28 -9.79
N LEU A 92 -11.02 -29.56 -9.58
CA LEU A 92 -11.78 -30.46 -8.69
C LEU A 92 -11.70 -30.07 -7.20
N ASN A 93 -10.60 -29.44 -6.78
CA ASN A 93 -10.37 -29.05 -5.39
C ASN A 93 -10.52 -27.54 -5.17
N TYR A 94 -10.88 -26.78 -6.21
CA TYR A 94 -10.91 -25.32 -6.18
C TYR A 94 -11.80 -24.79 -5.05
N THR A 95 -13.01 -25.32 -4.90
CA THR A 95 -13.98 -24.87 -3.87
C THR A 95 -13.51 -25.14 -2.44
N THR A 96 -12.64 -26.14 -2.25
CA THR A 96 -12.07 -26.46 -0.94
C THR A 96 -10.87 -25.57 -0.64
N ILE A 97 -10.02 -25.31 -1.63
CA ILE A 97 -8.82 -24.48 -1.49
C ILE A 97 -9.20 -23.00 -1.40
N MET A 98 -10.08 -22.53 -2.29
CA MET A 98 -10.60 -21.15 -2.35
C MET A 98 -12.00 -21.06 -1.76
N SER A 99 -12.15 -21.54 -0.52
CA SER A 99 -13.38 -21.32 0.25
C SER A 99 -13.45 -19.88 0.76
N GLN A 100 -14.65 -19.38 1.03
CA GLN A 100 -14.85 -18.01 1.51
C GLN A 100 -14.07 -17.70 2.80
N GLN A 101 -13.88 -18.69 3.68
CA GLN A 101 -13.05 -18.54 4.88
C GLN A 101 -11.58 -18.31 4.52
N VAL A 102 -11.04 -19.10 3.58
CA VAL A 102 -9.66 -18.93 3.11
C VAL A 102 -9.50 -17.58 2.42
N CYS A 103 -10.45 -17.15 1.58
CA CYS A 103 -10.42 -15.83 0.97
C CYS A 103 -10.36 -14.70 2.02
N MET A 104 -11.17 -14.78 3.08
CA MET A 104 -11.13 -13.81 4.17
C MET A 104 -9.78 -13.81 4.89
N VAL A 105 -9.20 -14.99 5.15
CA VAL A 105 -7.87 -15.11 5.77
C VAL A 105 -6.80 -14.51 4.86
N LEU A 106 -6.82 -14.78 3.56
CA LEU A 106 -5.85 -14.24 2.61
C LEU A 106 -5.90 -12.71 2.55
N VAL A 107 -7.11 -12.13 2.52
CA VAL A 107 -7.28 -10.66 2.62
C VAL A 107 -6.76 -10.15 3.95
N GLY A 108 -7.10 -10.80 5.07
CA GLY A 108 -6.60 -10.40 6.39
C GLY A 108 -5.07 -10.42 6.47
N MET A 109 -4.43 -11.46 5.93
CA MET A 109 -2.97 -11.58 5.88
C MET A 109 -2.32 -10.50 5.00
N ALA A 110 -2.93 -10.17 3.86
CA ALA A 110 -2.48 -9.06 2.99
C ALA A 110 -2.47 -7.73 3.75
N TRP A 111 -3.55 -7.43 4.49
CA TRP A 111 -3.66 -6.21 5.27
C TRP A 111 -2.70 -6.17 6.45
N VAL A 112 -2.62 -7.25 7.23
CA VAL A 112 -1.69 -7.34 8.37
C VAL A 112 -0.24 -7.23 7.88
N GLY A 113 0.11 -7.92 6.79
CA GLY A 113 1.43 -7.84 6.18
C GLY A 113 1.78 -6.42 5.72
N GLY A 114 0.87 -5.74 5.02
CA GLY A 114 1.04 -4.35 4.63
C GLY A 114 1.20 -3.40 5.83
N PHE A 115 0.43 -3.61 6.89
CA PHE A 115 0.52 -2.81 8.12
C PHE A 115 1.87 -2.99 8.81
N MET A 116 2.30 -4.24 8.99
CA MET A 116 3.58 -4.57 9.62
C MET A 116 4.76 -3.99 8.82
N HIS A 117 4.72 -4.11 7.48
CA HIS A 117 5.75 -3.53 6.60
C HIS A 117 5.84 -2.01 6.76
N SER A 118 4.70 -1.33 6.67
CA SER A 118 4.63 0.13 6.78
C SER A 118 5.05 0.65 8.16
N PHE A 119 4.64 -0.06 9.21
CA PHE A 119 5.01 0.27 10.57
C PHE A 119 6.51 0.08 10.81
N ALA A 120 7.07 -1.05 10.37
CA ALA A 120 8.51 -1.29 10.45
C ALA A 120 9.29 -0.21 9.68
N GLN A 121 8.82 0.17 8.51
CA GLN A 121 9.43 1.21 7.69
C GLN A 121 9.45 2.56 8.40
N ILE A 122 8.35 2.94 9.06
CA ILE A 122 8.31 4.18 9.85
C ILE A 122 9.22 4.11 11.07
N LEU A 123 9.24 2.98 11.79
CA LEU A 123 10.15 2.81 12.93
C LEU A 123 11.61 2.95 12.52
N LEU A 124 11.99 2.38 11.38
CA LEU A 124 13.34 2.54 10.82
C LEU A 124 13.64 4.02 10.55
N ILE A 125 12.69 4.76 9.98
CA ILE A 125 12.83 6.20 9.70
C ILE A 125 12.96 7.02 10.98
N PHE A 126 12.21 6.70 12.04
CA PHE A 126 12.37 7.35 13.35
C PHE A 126 13.72 7.04 14.02
N GLN A 127 14.33 5.89 13.73
CA GLN A 127 15.63 5.49 14.27
C GLN A 127 16.83 6.10 13.51
N LEU A 128 16.59 6.74 12.35
CA LEU A 128 17.64 7.42 11.61
C LEU A 128 18.05 8.74 12.32
N PRO A 129 19.35 8.97 12.58
CA PRO A 129 19.82 10.23 13.17
C PRO A 129 19.76 11.35 12.13
N PHE A 130 18.80 12.27 12.27
CA PHE A 130 18.71 13.48 11.46
C PHE A 130 19.72 14.52 11.95
N CYS A 131 20.61 14.98 11.07
CA CYS A 131 21.62 16.00 11.37
C CYS A 131 21.23 17.42 10.90
N GLY A 132 20.18 17.56 10.09
CA GLY A 132 19.72 18.83 9.54
C GLY A 132 18.63 19.50 10.38
N PRO A 133 18.31 20.78 10.12
CA PRO A 133 17.17 21.44 10.76
C PRO A 133 15.87 20.68 10.46
N ASN A 134 14.96 20.61 11.44
CA ASN A 134 13.63 19.95 11.36
C ASN A 134 12.65 20.63 10.37
N VAL A 135 13.10 20.99 9.17
CA VAL A 135 12.31 21.63 8.11
C VAL A 135 12.62 20.92 6.80
N ILE A 136 11.68 20.09 6.33
CA ILE A 136 11.77 19.38 5.05
C ILE A 136 11.24 20.32 3.96
N ASP A 137 12.12 20.88 3.14
CA ASP A 137 11.78 21.77 2.01
C ASP A 137 11.57 21.00 0.69
N HIS A 138 11.01 19.78 0.76
CA HIS A 138 10.75 18.94 -0.42
C HIS A 138 9.27 18.54 -0.58
N TYR A 139 8.80 18.67 -1.83
CA TYR A 139 7.40 18.59 -2.31
C TYR A 139 6.73 17.21 -2.12
N PHE A 140 7.49 16.12 -2.00
CA PHE A 140 6.99 14.78 -1.71
C PHE A 140 7.74 14.16 -0.54
N CYS A 141 7.00 13.52 0.38
CA CYS A 141 7.57 12.74 1.47
C CYS A 141 7.92 11.37 0.92
N ASP A 142 9.03 11.30 0.17
CA ASP A 142 9.57 10.05 -0.33
C ASP A 142 10.76 9.61 0.52
N VAL A 143 10.96 8.30 0.61
CA VAL A 143 12.06 7.68 1.37
C VAL A 143 13.41 8.20 0.87
N LEU A 144 13.57 8.40 -0.44
CA LEU A 144 14.82 8.86 -1.05
C LEU A 144 15.29 10.26 -0.60
N PRO A 145 14.48 11.33 -0.65
CA PRO A 145 14.90 12.65 -0.16
C PRO A 145 15.06 12.72 1.37
N LEU A 146 14.36 11.89 2.14
CA LEU A 146 14.61 11.72 3.59
C LEU A 146 15.98 11.07 3.86
N LEU A 147 16.45 10.21 2.96
CA LEU A 147 17.74 9.54 3.06
C LEU A 147 18.94 10.49 2.80
N GLU A 148 18.81 11.45 1.90
CA GLU A 148 19.87 12.44 1.59
C GLU A 148 20.17 13.40 2.77
N LEU A 149 19.23 13.60 3.70
CA LEU A 149 19.40 14.44 4.89
C LEU A 149 20.02 13.73 6.11
N SER A 150 20.23 12.41 6.05
CA SER A 150 20.75 11.63 7.19
C SER A 150 22.29 11.65 7.24
N CYS A 151 22.87 11.83 8.43
CA CYS A 151 24.31 12.09 8.61
C CYS A 151 25.22 10.88 8.38
N SER A 152 24.70 9.65 8.43
CA SER A 152 25.36 8.38 8.07
C SER A 152 24.52 7.22 8.60
N LEU A 153 24.05 6.31 7.71
CA LEU A 153 24.17 4.86 7.91
C LEU A 153 23.80 4.09 6.62
N ASN A 154 24.82 3.68 5.84
CA ASN A 154 24.67 2.84 4.64
C ASN A 154 23.84 1.54 4.88
N PHE A 155 23.80 1.03 6.12
CA PHE A 155 23.11 -0.21 6.48
C PHE A 155 21.58 -0.09 6.51
N PHE A 156 21.02 0.93 7.18
CA PHE A 156 19.56 1.13 7.24
C PHE A 156 18.99 1.54 5.88
N ILE A 157 19.78 2.30 5.11
CA ILE A 157 19.50 2.64 3.72
C ILE A 157 19.38 1.37 2.87
N GLY A 158 20.37 0.47 2.96
CA GLY A 158 20.33 -0.82 2.27
C GLY A 158 19.12 -1.67 2.68
N LEU A 159 18.77 -1.70 3.96
CA LEU A 159 17.60 -2.42 4.46
C LEU A 159 16.28 -1.86 3.91
N LEU A 160 16.13 -0.53 3.86
CA LEU A 160 14.97 0.16 3.28
C LEU A 160 14.85 -0.11 1.77
N ILE A 161 15.97 -0.11 1.03
CA ILE A 161 15.99 -0.41 -0.40
C ILE A 161 15.57 -1.87 -0.66
N VAL A 162 16.13 -2.81 0.11
CA VAL A 162 15.79 -4.24 0.00
C VAL A 162 14.32 -4.48 0.39
N ALA A 163 13.83 -3.86 1.46
CA ALA A 163 12.46 -4.00 1.93
C ALA A 163 11.42 -3.42 0.97
N ASN A 164 11.80 -2.42 0.16
CA ASN A 164 10.95 -1.82 -0.87
C ASN A 164 11.09 -2.49 -2.25
N GLY A 165 11.84 -3.59 -2.35
CA GLY A 165 11.95 -4.37 -3.59
C GLY A 165 12.95 -3.81 -4.60
N GLY A 166 13.98 -3.09 -4.14
CA GLY A 166 15.16 -2.78 -4.97
C GLY A 166 14.90 -1.82 -6.13
N THR A 167 14.07 -0.79 -5.96
CA THR A 167 13.93 0.27 -6.97
C THR A 167 15.09 1.25 -6.91
N LEU A 168 16.18 0.89 -7.58
CA LEU A 168 17.13 1.79 -8.25
C LEU A 168 17.91 0.94 -9.26
N ASN A 169 17.34 0.81 -10.47
CA ASN A 169 18.10 0.72 -11.70
C ASN A 169 17.49 1.74 -12.66
#